data_AF-A0A5D6YDU6-F1
#
_entry.id   AF-A0A5D6YDU6-F1
#
_cell.length_a   1.000
_cell.length_b   1.000
_cell.length_c   1.000
_cell.angle_alpha   90.00
_cell.angle_beta   90.00
_cell.angle_gamma   90.00
#
_symmetry.space_group_name_H-M   'P 1'
#
loop_
_entity.id
_entity.type
_entity.pdbx_description
1 polymer ?
#
loop_
_entity_poly.entity_id
_entity_poly.type
_entity_poly.pdbx_seq_one_letter_code
_entity_poly.pdbx_strand_id
1 'polypeptide(L)'
;MPNALFSNGGSRSCSLSSSTLYVCPTQARLPRLSFTFGNYSFFLDGSDYTLPIARTNYVIVELQSWGGGSSSLGDSWIIGDTFLKKFYSSYATNQSVTFYCTTGTCAEGTAPATAQFPTPDVGGARVGSA
;
A
#
# COMPACT_ATOMS: atom_id res chain seq x y z
N MET A 1 -3.89 10.89 -13.59
CA MET A 1 -2.86 10.39 -12.65
C MET A 1 -2.09 9.27 -13.36
N PRO A 2 -0.75 9.26 -13.37
CA PRO A 2 0.02 8.28 -14.13
C PRO A 2 -0.04 6.90 -13.46
N ASN A 3 -0.24 5.87 -14.28
CA ASN A 3 -0.25 4.46 -13.87
C ASN A 3 1.07 4.09 -13.18
N ALA A 4 0.99 3.56 -11.96
CA ALA A 4 2.16 3.02 -11.26
C ALA A 4 2.58 1.70 -11.91
N LEU A 5 3.37 1.77 -12.98
CA LEU A 5 4.02 0.61 -13.57
C LEU A 5 5.28 0.29 -12.75
N PHE A 6 5.19 -0.68 -11.84
CA PHE A 6 6.36 -1.33 -11.28
C PHE A 6 6.97 -2.28 -12.32
N SER A 7 7.64 -1.71 -13.33
CA SER A 7 8.43 -2.49 -14.29
C SER A 7 9.89 -2.50 -13.87
N ASN A 8 10.38 -3.64 -13.40
CA ASN A 8 11.78 -3.98 -13.60
C ASN A 8 11.88 -5.46 -14.03
N GLY A 9 12.62 -5.70 -15.10
CA GLY A 9 12.61 -6.94 -15.89
C GLY A 9 13.25 -8.12 -15.18
N GLY A 10 12.47 -8.80 -14.34
CA GLY A 10 12.76 -10.13 -13.82
C GLY A 10 11.46 -10.89 -13.59
N SER A 11 11.50 -12.22 -13.58
CA SER A 11 10.37 -13.14 -13.38
C SER A 11 9.67 -13.05 -12.00
N ARG A 12 9.82 -11.93 -11.28
CA ARG A 12 9.32 -11.67 -9.92
C ARG A 12 8.50 -10.38 -9.81
N SER A 13 8.13 -9.80 -10.94
CA SER A 13 7.43 -8.51 -10.99
C SER A 13 5.91 -8.71 -10.96
N CYS A 14 5.20 -7.76 -10.36
CA CYS A 14 3.75 -7.79 -10.27
C CYS A 14 3.12 -7.34 -11.60
N SER A 15 2.02 -7.97 -11.99
CA SER A 15 1.22 -7.60 -13.16
C SER A 15 -0.14 -7.06 -12.73
N LEU A 16 -0.70 -6.15 -13.54
CA LEU A 16 -2.07 -5.67 -13.35
C LEU A 16 -3.04 -6.66 -14.01
N SER A 17 -3.98 -7.25 -13.26
CA SER A 17 -4.88 -8.29 -13.77
C SER A 17 -6.23 -7.77 -14.26
N SER A 18 -6.83 -6.78 -13.58
CA SER A 18 -8.22 -6.37 -13.84
C SER A 18 -8.45 -4.86 -13.62
N SER A 19 -7.60 -4.02 -14.21
CA SER A 19 -7.62 -2.55 -14.11
C SER A 19 -7.35 -1.97 -12.71
N THR A 20 -7.56 -2.72 -11.63
CA THR A 20 -7.47 -2.25 -10.23
C THR A 20 -6.70 -3.18 -9.30
N LEU A 21 -6.40 -4.41 -9.73
CA LEU A 21 -5.74 -5.44 -8.92
C LEU A 21 -4.34 -5.76 -9.43
N TYR A 22 -3.37 -5.75 -8.53
CA TYR A 22 -2.02 -6.26 -8.79
C TYR A 22 -1.91 -7.72 -8.33
N VAL A 23 -1.33 -8.55 -9.19
CA VAL A 23 -1.02 -9.96 -8.91
C VAL A 23 0.50 -10.13 -9.00
N CYS A 24 1.09 -10.73 -7.97
CA CYS A 24 2.53 -10.91 -7.87
C CYS A 24 2.87 -12.39 -7.69
N PRO A 25 4.02 -12.87 -8.19
CA PRO A 25 4.56 -14.15 -7.75
C PRO A 25 4.81 -14.14 -6.24
N THR A 26 4.62 -15.27 -5.57
CA THR A 26 4.89 -15.46 -4.12
C THR A 26 6.33 -15.14 -3.74
N GLN A 27 7.28 -15.23 -4.68
CA GLN A 27 8.69 -14.88 -4.51
C GLN A 27 9.01 -13.40 -4.74
N ALA A 28 8.01 -12.57 -5.06
CA ALA A 28 8.18 -11.14 -5.22
C ALA A 28 8.61 -10.50 -3.89
N ARG A 29 9.58 -9.58 -3.95
CA ARG A 29 10.01 -8.79 -2.79
C ARG A 29 9.12 -7.56 -2.70
N LEU A 30 8.10 -7.64 -1.86
CA LEU A 30 7.18 -6.53 -1.65
C LEU A 30 7.70 -5.59 -0.54
N PRO A 31 7.54 -4.26 -0.69
CA PRO A 31 8.05 -3.30 0.28
C PRO A 31 7.32 -3.37 1.62
N ARG A 32 7.98 -2.95 2.69
CA ARG A 32 7.29 -2.68 3.95
C ARG A 32 6.55 -1.35 3.85
N LEU A 33 5.29 -1.34 4.24
CA LEU A 33 4.45 -0.14 4.25
C LEU A 33 4.36 0.42 5.66
N SER A 34 4.23 1.74 5.77
CA SER A 34 4.05 2.45 7.02
C SER A 34 2.83 3.35 6.93
N PHE A 35 1.91 3.19 7.88
CA PHE A 35 0.78 4.09 8.11
C PHE A 35 1.03 4.85 9.39
N THR A 36 1.12 6.18 9.32
CA THR A 36 1.38 7.01 10.49
C THR A 36 0.11 7.75 10.89
N PHE A 37 -0.30 7.58 12.15
CA PHE A 37 -1.41 8.29 12.77
C PHE A 37 -0.89 9.07 13.97
N GLY A 38 -0.88 10.41 13.87
CA GLY A 38 -0.22 11.26 14.87
C GLY A 38 1.28 10.96 14.93
N ASN A 39 1.76 10.53 16.10
CA ASN A 39 3.18 10.26 16.37
C ASN A 39 3.54 8.76 16.30
N TYR A 40 2.60 7.90 15.88
CA TYR A 40 2.78 6.45 15.89
C TYR A 40 2.69 5.88 14.49
N SER A 41 3.62 4.98 14.16
CA SER A 41 3.67 4.29 12.89
C SER A 41 3.31 2.82 13.01
N PHE A 42 2.47 2.36 12.10
CA PHE A 42 1.98 1.00 11.98
C PHE A 42 2.50 0.39 10.70
N PHE A 43 3.15 -0.77 10.81
CA PHE A 43 3.86 -1.39 9.71
C PHE A 43 3.13 -2.62 9.17
N LEU A 44 2.99 -2.68 7.84
CA LEU A 44 2.57 -3.86 7.10
C LEU A 44 3.76 -4.41 6.31
N ASP A 45 4.15 -5.64 6.58
CA ASP A 45 5.07 -6.41 5.76
C ASP A 45 4.32 -7.01 4.57
N GLY A 46 5.04 -7.46 3.53
CA GLY A 46 4.46 -7.98 2.29
C GLY A 46 3.33 -8.99 2.50
N SER A 47 3.50 -9.92 3.45
CA SER A 47 2.51 -10.95 3.78
C SER A 47 1.22 -10.41 4.38
N ASP A 48 1.23 -9.23 5.00
CA ASP A 48 0.05 -8.67 5.66
C ASP A 48 -0.94 -8.06 4.67
N TYR A 49 -0.47 -7.60 3.51
CA TYR A 49 -1.32 -6.96 2.48
C TYR A 49 -1.43 -7.78 1.21
N THR A 50 -1.20 -9.08 1.31
CA THR A 50 -1.38 -10.02 0.20
C THR A 50 -2.31 -11.16 0.54
N LEU A 51 -3.08 -11.58 -0.46
CA LEU A 51 -3.95 -12.75 -0.39
C LEU A 51 -3.42 -13.85 -1.33
N PRO A 52 -3.11 -15.06 -0.83
CA PRO A 52 -2.62 -16.15 -1.67
C PRO A 52 -3.73 -16.68 -2.60
N ILE A 53 -3.39 -16.89 -3.87
CA ILE A 53 -4.29 -17.53 -4.84
C ILE A 53 -4.13 -19.03 -4.72
N ALA A 54 -5.18 -19.71 -4.25
CA ALA A 54 -5.18 -21.14 -3.98
C ALA A 54 -4.67 -21.97 -5.17
N ARG A 55 -3.78 -22.94 -4.88
CA ARG A 55 -3.17 -23.85 -5.88
C ARG A 55 -2.33 -23.16 -6.96
N THR A 56 -1.80 -21.97 -6.68
CA THR A 56 -0.86 -21.27 -7.57
C THR A 56 0.33 -20.73 -6.78
N ASN A 57 1.36 -20.24 -7.48
CA ASN A 57 2.50 -19.54 -6.87
C ASN A 57 2.32 -18.01 -6.90
N TYR A 58 1.08 -17.52 -6.87
CA TYR A 58 0.76 -16.09 -6.97
C TYR A 58 -0.03 -15.60 -5.75
N VAL A 59 0.08 -14.29 -5.51
CA VAL A 59 -0.66 -13.54 -4.50
C VAL A 59 -1.33 -12.33 -5.14
N ILE A 60 -2.47 -11.93 -4.61
CA ILE A 60 -3.16 -10.68 -4.92
C ILE A 60 -2.67 -9.62 -3.92
N VAL A 61 -2.34 -8.43 -4.37
CA VAL A 61 -2.06 -7.27 -3.51
C VAL A 61 -3.38 -6.62 -3.13
N GLU A 62 -3.64 -6.48 -1.83
CA GLU A 62 -4.90 -5.95 -1.27
C GLU A 62 -4.88 -4.42 -1.15
N LEU A 63 -4.16 -3.74 -2.05
CA LEU A 63 -4.09 -2.28 -2.14
C LEU A 63 -4.66 -1.85 -3.48
N GLN A 64 -5.70 -1.02 -3.43
CA GLN A 64 -6.44 -0.62 -4.61
C GLN A 64 -6.45 0.90 -4.74
N SER A 65 -6.25 1.37 -5.96
CA SER A 65 -6.55 2.76 -6.30
C SER A 65 -8.07 2.90 -6.37
N TRP A 66 -8.63 3.76 -5.52
CA TRP A 66 -10.02 4.19 -5.68
C TRP A 66 -10.07 5.21 -6.82
N GLY A 67 -10.59 4.78 -7.98
CA GLY A 67 -10.79 5.64 -9.15
C GLY A 67 -11.92 6.61 -8.87
N GLY A 68 -11.59 7.90 -8.69
CA GLY A 68 -12.50 8.95 -8.28
C GLY A 68 -13.81 8.98 -9.07
N GLY A 69 -14.89 8.58 -8.40
CA GLY A 69 -16.18 9.24 -8.59
C GLY A 69 -16.15 10.55 -7.81
N SER A 70 -16.86 11.57 -8.31
CA SER A 70 -17.09 12.91 -7.73
C SER A 70 -17.70 12.88 -6.32
N SER A 71 -17.00 12.25 -5.38
CA SER A 71 -17.46 11.91 -4.05
C SER A 71 -16.76 12.82 -3.05
N SER A 72 -17.46 13.10 -1.95
CA SER A 72 -17.01 13.93 -0.83
C SER A 72 -15.72 13.44 -0.14
N LEU A 73 -15.15 12.32 -0.59
CA LEU A 73 -13.99 11.67 0.01
C LEU A 73 -12.65 12.10 -0.63
N GLY A 74 -12.64 12.79 -1.78
CA GLY A 74 -11.45 13.43 -2.35
C GLY A 74 -10.19 12.54 -2.40
N ASP A 75 -9.04 13.08 -1.98
CA ASP A 75 -7.73 12.41 -1.90
C ASP A 75 -7.54 11.55 -0.63
N SER A 76 -8.62 11.09 0.00
CA SER A 76 -8.56 10.34 1.26
C SER A 76 -8.22 8.87 1.06
N TRP A 77 -7.57 8.28 2.08
CA TRP A 77 -7.33 6.84 2.17
C TRP A 77 -8.50 6.13 2.87
N ILE A 78 -8.85 4.94 2.37
CA ILE A 78 -9.74 4.02 3.08
C ILE A 78 -8.87 3.01 3.83
N ILE A 79 -8.97 3.01 5.15
CA ILE A 79 -8.28 2.04 6.01
C ILE A 79 -9.17 0.80 6.13
N GLY A 80 -8.91 -0.18 5.25
CA GLY A 80 -9.72 -1.37 5.09
C GLY A 80 -9.30 -2.57 5.95
N ASP A 81 -9.95 -3.69 5.67
CA ASP A 81 -9.72 -5.02 6.24
C ASP A 81 -8.23 -5.43 6.26
N THR A 82 -7.49 -5.09 5.21
CA THR A 82 -6.04 -5.35 5.11
C THR A 82 -5.26 -4.81 6.31
N PHE A 83 -5.62 -3.62 6.79
CA PHE A 83 -5.02 -3.02 7.99
C PHE A 83 -5.69 -3.54 9.26
N LEU A 84 -7.03 -3.58 9.27
CA LEU A 84 -7.83 -3.90 10.45
C LEU A 84 -7.71 -5.37 10.91
N LYS A 85 -7.32 -6.29 10.01
CA LYS A 85 -7.04 -7.69 10.38
C LYS A 85 -5.77 -7.84 11.21
N LYS A 86 -4.83 -6.89 11.09
CA LYS A 86 -3.54 -6.92 11.80
C LYS A 86 -3.59 -6.12 13.09
N PHE A 87 -4.21 -4.94 13.05
CA PHE A 87 -4.27 -4.04 14.19
C PHE A 87 -5.68 -3.99 14.75
N TYR A 88 -5.83 -4.50 15.97
CA TYR A 88 -7.06 -4.37 16.71
C TYR A 88 -7.47 -2.90 16.79
N SER A 89 -8.75 -2.62 16.62
CA SER A 89 -9.31 -1.28 16.65
C SER A 89 -10.52 -1.21 17.58
N SER A 90 -10.64 -0.11 18.31
CA SER A 90 -11.84 0.22 19.07
C SER A 90 -12.46 1.51 18.54
N TYR A 91 -13.78 1.56 18.53
CA TYR A 91 -14.56 2.67 18.00
C TYR A 91 -15.38 3.30 19.11
N ALA A 92 -15.00 4.51 19.52
CA ALA A 92 -15.85 5.40 20.29
C ALA A 92 -16.56 6.30 19.28
N THR A 93 -17.75 5.88 18.82
CA THR A 93 -18.41 6.37 17.60
C THR A 93 -18.60 7.89 17.48
N ASN A 94 -18.63 8.62 18.60
CA ASN A 94 -18.75 10.08 18.64
C ASN A 94 -17.44 10.82 19.02
N GLN A 95 -16.31 10.11 19.08
CA GLN A 95 -15.07 10.63 19.65
C GLN A 95 -13.83 10.20 18.87
N SER A 96 -13.57 8.90 18.77
CA SER A 96 -12.29 8.40 18.28
C SER A 96 -12.36 6.99 17.71
N VAL A 97 -11.39 6.74 16.83
CA VAL A 97 -10.95 5.38 16.47
C VAL A 97 -9.56 5.21 17.08
N THR A 98 -9.36 4.13 17.83
CA THR A 98 -8.07 3.81 18.46
C THR A 98 -7.52 2.54 17.85
N PHE A 99 -6.29 2.58 17.33
CA PHE A 99 -5.56 1.42 16.83
C PHE A 99 -4.56 0.96 17.89
N TYR A 100 -4.56 -0.33 18.18
CA TYR A 100 -3.71 -0.94 19.20
C TYR A 100 -2.54 -1.67 18.56
N CYS A 101 -1.37 -1.56 19.19
CA CYS A 101 -0.17 -2.23 18.73
C CYS A 101 -0.17 -3.70 19.14
N THR A 102 0.31 -4.56 18.25
CA THR A 102 0.24 -6.03 18.39
C THR A 102 1.00 -6.57 19.60
N THR A 103 2.05 -5.88 20.04
CA THR A 103 2.87 -6.26 21.20
C THR A 103 2.67 -5.34 22.41
N GLY A 104 1.65 -4.47 22.39
CA GLY A 104 1.38 -3.49 23.45
C GLY A 104 2.24 -2.21 23.41
N THR A 105 3.32 -2.19 22.61
CA THR A 105 4.16 -0.99 22.41
C THR A 105 4.13 -0.54 20.95
N CYS A 106 3.74 0.72 20.74
CA CYS A 106 3.74 1.32 19.41
C CYS A 106 5.10 1.94 19.10
N ALA A 107 5.56 1.77 17.86
CA ALA A 107 6.74 2.48 17.39
C ALA A 107 6.39 3.97 17.25
N GLU A 108 7.12 4.82 17.97
CA GLU A 108 7.10 6.25 17.67
C GLU A 108 7.69 6.45 16.27
N GLY A 109 6.95 7.16 15.44
CA GLY A 109 7.33 7.46 14.08
C GLY A 109 6.82 8.84 13.72
N THR A 110 7.73 9.72 13.34
CA THR A 110 7.34 11.02 12.78
C THR A 110 6.75 10.77 11.40
N ALA A 111 5.56 11.30 11.14
CA ALA A 111 5.01 11.29 9.78
C ALA A 111 6.03 12.00 8.86
N PRO A 112 6.51 11.37 7.77
CA PRO A 112 7.26 12.12 6.78
C PRO A 112 6.35 13.24 6.26
N ALA A 113 6.89 14.47 6.18
CA ALA A 113 6.13 15.66 5.76
C ALA A 113 5.51 15.53 4.35
N THR A 114 5.85 14.47 3.63
CA THR A 114 5.28 14.11 2.34
C THR A 114 5.38 12.60 2.16
N ALA A 115 4.29 11.94 1.76
CA ALA A 115 4.34 10.56 1.31
C ALA A 115 5.14 10.50 -0.01
N GLN A 116 6.43 10.21 0.06
CA GLN A 116 7.24 9.97 -1.13
C GLN A 116 6.93 8.56 -1.64
N PHE A 117 6.02 8.49 -2.60
CA PHE A 117 5.99 7.35 -3.51
C PHE A 117 7.31 7.33 -4.27
N PRO A 118 7.98 6.17 -4.41
CA PRO A 118 9.09 6.04 -5.35
C PRO A 118 8.58 6.50 -6.71
N THR A 119 9.12 7.60 -7.22
CA THR A 119 8.87 8.00 -8.61
C THR A 119 9.34 6.85 -9.49
N PRO A 120 8.54 6.40 -10.48
CA PRO A 120 9.03 5.45 -11.46
C PRO A 120 10.29 6.05 -12.08
N ASP A 121 11.41 5.33 -11.99
CA ASP A 121 12.66 5.73 -12.64
C ASP A 121 12.42 5.57 -14.15
N VAL A 122 11.93 6.63 -14.78
CA VAL A 122 11.82 6.70 -16.24
C VAL A 122 13.25 6.83 -16.73
N GLY A 123 13.86 5.69 -17.05
CA GLY A 123 15.19 5.60 -17.63
C GLY A 123 15.39 6.71 -18.66
N GLY A 124 16.40 7.54 -18.41
CA GLY A 124 16.59 8.83 -19.06
C GLY A 124 16.49 8.77 -20.58
N ALA A 125 15.40 9.32 -21.11
CA ALA A 125 15.36 9.79 -22.49
C ALA A 125 16.18 11.08 -22.54
N ARG A 126 17.41 10.99 -23.07
CA ARG A 126 18.18 12.17 -23.49
C ARG A 126 17.37 12.90 -24.57
N VAL A 127 16.80 14.06 -24.24
CA VAL A 127 16.33 15.01 -25.26
C VAL A 127 17.57 15.73 -25.76
N GLY A 128 18.07 15.30 -26.91
CA GLY A 128 19.03 16.08 -27.68
C GLY A 128 18.34 17.34 -28.18
N SER A 129 18.87 18.49 -27.80
CA SER A 129 18.57 19.78 -28.41
C SER A 129 19.19 19.85 -29.81
N ALA A 130 18.36 20.19 -30.79
CA ALA A 130 18.75 20.81 -32.06
C ALA A 130 17.72 21.89 -32.38
#